data_AF-A0A1S2HNM9-F1
#
_entry.id   AF-A0A1S2HNM9-F1
#
_cell.length_a   1.000
_cell.length_b   1.000
_cell.length_c   1.000
_cell.angle_alpha   90.00
_cell.angle_beta   90.00
_cell.angle_gamma   90.00
#
_symmetry.space_group_name_H-M   'P 1'
#
loop_
_entity.id
_entity.type
_entity.pdbx_description
1 polymer ?
#
loop_
_entity_poly.entity_id
_entity_poly.type
_entity_poly.pdbx_seq_one_letter_code
_entity_poly.pdbx_strand_id
1 'polypeptide(L)'
;MPIGEVFASQGAKDGWAVTGQNLFGRKDPTESSWGAHDFSSETQGTGADKLHGVTHHGPYDGQAGNNDGRYSYFDNGTTAQYNSAKAAMGLGNTIPEDDGPFDRMRQQTKDNWFMFEWQTGLTGDPTL
;
A
#
# COMPACT_ATOMS: atom_id res chain seq x y z
N MET A 1 9.25 17.41 12.64
CA MET A 1 9.48 16.89 11.28
C MET A 1 10.95 16.54 11.14
N PRO A 2 11.30 15.40 10.53
CA PRO A 2 12.69 15.07 10.22
C PRO A 2 13.32 16.14 9.32
N ILE A 3 14.63 16.32 9.38
CA ILE A 3 15.39 17.14 8.42
C ILE A 3 15.59 16.27 7.18
N GLY A 4 14.65 16.31 6.24
CA GLY A 4 14.67 15.51 5.00
C GLY A 4 13.27 15.26 4.44
N GLU A 5 13.21 14.71 3.22
CA GLU A 5 11.95 14.23 2.63
C GLU A 5 11.50 12.95 3.31
N VAL A 6 10.20 12.86 3.63
CA VAL A 6 9.58 11.66 4.18
C VAL A 6 8.85 10.97 3.04
N PHE A 7 9.05 9.67 2.86
CA PHE A 7 8.31 8.88 1.88
C PHE A 7 7.49 7.84 2.62
N ALA A 8 6.21 7.72 2.25
CA ALA A 8 5.27 6.79 2.86
C ALA A 8 4.52 6.02 1.79
N SER A 9 4.19 4.78 2.10
CA SER A 9 3.49 3.91 1.17
C SER A 9 2.72 2.84 1.94
N GLN A 10 1.53 2.52 1.43
CA GLN A 10 0.65 1.50 1.98
C GLN A 10 -0.05 0.81 0.81
N GLY A 11 0.06 -0.51 0.74
CA GLY A 11 -0.73 -1.30 -0.21
C GLY A 11 -2.19 -1.31 0.22
N ALA A 12 -3.12 -1.03 -0.68
CA ALA A 12 -4.53 -1.01 -0.31
C ALA A 12 -5.06 -2.42 0.05
N LYS A 13 -4.39 -3.50 -0.44
CA LYS A 13 -4.69 -4.89 -0.03
C LYS A 13 -4.05 -5.30 1.30
N ASP A 14 -3.24 -4.45 1.93
CA ASP A 14 -2.70 -4.68 3.27
C ASP A 14 -3.79 -4.48 4.33
N GLY A 15 -4.56 -5.55 4.59
CA GLY A 15 -5.68 -5.52 5.52
C GLY A 15 -5.32 -5.17 6.98
N TRP A 16 -4.08 -5.39 7.40
CA TRP A 16 -3.64 -5.08 8.77
C TRP A 16 -3.30 -3.61 8.94
N ALA A 17 -2.79 -2.93 7.91
CA ALA A 17 -2.60 -1.48 7.94
C ALA A 17 -3.95 -0.77 8.15
N VAL A 18 -4.97 -1.17 7.37
CA VAL A 18 -6.35 -0.67 7.47
C VAL A 18 -6.94 -0.89 8.86
N THR A 19 -6.84 -2.14 9.34
CA THR A 19 -7.36 -2.54 10.65
C THR A 19 -6.69 -1.76 11.79
N GLY A 20 -5.37 -1.58 11.70
CA GLY A 20 -4.59 -0.79 12.64
C GLY A 20 -5.06 0.66 12.75
N GLN A 21 -5.37 1.28 11.62
CA GLN A 21 -5.82 2.68 11.55
C GLN A 21 -7.24 2.83 12.10
N ASN A 22 -8.18 1.98 11.66
CA ASN A 22 -9.59 2.10 12.01
C ASN A 22 -9.93 1.64 13.43
N LEU A 23 -9.31 0.56 13.93
CA LEU A 23 -9.70 -0.04 15.21
C LEU A 23 -8.75 0.29 16.36
N PHE A 24 -7.49 0.61 16.06
CA PHE A 24 -6.46 0.79 17.09
C PHE A 24 -5.85 2.19 17.09
N GLY A 25 -6.38 3.11 16.27
CA GLY A 25 -5.93 4.50 16.19
C GLY A 25 -4.47 4.63 15.78
N ARG A 26 -3.91 3.64 15.05
CA ARG A 26 -2.59 3.80 14.46
C ARG A 26 -2.66 4.97 13.48
N LYS A 27 -1.74 5.92 13.63
CA LYS A 27 -1.61 7.03 12.68
C LYS A 27 -1.26 6.49 11.31
N ASP A 28 -1.88 7.08 10.33
CA ASP A 28 -1.61 6.75 8.94
C ASP A 28 -0.29 7.43 8.54
N PRO A 29 0.73 6.66 8.11
CA PRO A 29 2.03 7.22 7.74
C PRO A 29 1.95 8.14 6.52
N THR A 30 0.84 8.14 5.79
CA THR A 30 0.55 9.01 4.63
C THR A 30 -0.20 10.30 5.01
N GLU A 31 -0.49 10.51 6.30
CA GLU A 31 -1.13 11.74 6.77
C GLU A 31 -0.32 12.98 6.31
N SER A 32 -0.99 13.94 5.68
CA SER A 32 -0.36 15.18 5.19
C SER A 32 0.34 15.98 6.28
N SER A 33 -0.04 15.80 7.54
CA SER A 33 0.61 16.42 8.71
C SER A 33 2.05 15.98 8.93
N TRP A 34 2.53 14.94 8.23
CA TRP A 34 3.91 14.46 8.26
C TRP A 34 4.76 15.03 7.12
N GLY A 35 4.15 15.72 6.15
CA GLY A 35 4.83 16.23 4.97
C GLY A 35 5.44 15.09 4.14
N ALA A 36 4.78 13.94 4.11
CA ALA A 36 5.24 12.77 3.39
C ALA A 36 4.86 12.83 1.90
N HIS A 37 5.75 12.30 1.06
CA HIS A 37 5.48 11.93 -0.32
C HIS A 37 4.87 10.53 -0.32
N ASP A 38 3.59 10.46 -0.65
CA ASP A 38 2.87 9.20 -0.74
C ASP A 38 3.17 8.53 -2.07
N PHE A 39 3.65 7.30 -2.05
CA PHE A 39 3.95 6.55 -3.26
C PHE A 39 3.21 5.23 -3.37
N SER A 40 3.04 4.77 -4.61
CA SER A 40 2.28 3.57 -4.90
C SER A 40 2.96 2.30 -4.38
N SER A 41 2.15 1.46 -3.74
CA SER A 41 2.42 0.04 -3.48
C SER A 41 1.56 -0.89 -4.34
N GLU A 42 0.90 -0.36 -5.36
CA GLU A 42 -0.02 -1.13 -6.18
C GLU A 42 0.71 -1.83 -7.33
N THR A 43 0.03 -2.77 -7.97
CA THR A 43 0.58 -3.49 -9.12
C THR A 43 0.82 -2.51 -10.27
N GLN A 44 2.01 -2.56 -10.88
CA GLN A 44 2.39 -1.70 -12.00
C GLN A 44 2.93 -2.52 -13.17
N GLY A 45 2.60 -2.10 -14.39
CA GLY A 45 3.06 -2.75 -15.62
C GLY A 45 2.32 -4.05 -15.97
N THR A 46 2.81 -4.75 -17.00
CA THR A 46 2.22 -5.98 -17.54
C THR A 46 3.30 -6.93 -18.06
N GLY A 47 3.04 -8.24 -18.07
CA GLY A 47 3.98 -9.21 -18.65
C GLY A 47 5.26 -9.38 -17.82
N ALA A 48 6.41 -9.40 -18.49
CA ALA A 48 7.70 -9.66 -17.85
C ALA A 48 8.21 -8.50 -16.95
N ASP A 49 7.74 -7.27 -17.19
CA ASP A 49 8.14 -6.07 -16.43
C ASP A 49 7.15 -5.74 -15.31
N LYS A 50 6.27 -6.69 -14.94
CA LYS A 50 5.26 -6.47 -13.92
C LYS A 50 5.90 -6.36 -12.54
N LEU A 51 5.61 -5.25 -11.86
CA LEU A 51 5.83 -5.10 -10.43
C LEU A 51 4.56 -5.48 -9.66
N HIS A 52 4.72 -6.27 -8.62
CA HIS A 52 3.63 -6.75 -7.79
C HIS A 52 3.22 -5.72 -6.74
N GLY A 53 1.91 -5.55 -6.58
CA GLY A 53 1.37 -4.75 -5.48
C GLY A 53 1.45 -5.49 -4.15
N VAL A 54 1.52 -4.75 -3.06
CA VAL A 54 1.55 -5.31 -1.69
C VAL A 54 0.17 -5.86 -1.33
N THR A 55 0.12 -7.13 -0.97
CA THR A 55 -1.11 -7.86 -0.61
C THR A 55 -1.10 -8.42 0.80
N HIS A 56 0.03 -8.34 1.49
CA HIS A 56 0.17 -8.88 2.83
C HIS A 56 1.05 -7.96 3.69
N HIS A 57 0.71 -7.88 4.98
CA HIS A 57 1.43 -7.04 5.92
C HIS A 57 2.67 -7.74 6.42
N GLY A 58 3.80 -7.07 6.29
CA GLY A 58 5.06 -7.54 6.84
C GLY A 58 6.25 -7.08 6.03
N PRO A 59 7.47 -7.31 6.54
CA PRO A 59 8.67 -6.97 5.80
C PRO A 59 8.90 -7.91 4.61
N TYR A 60 8.62 -9.21 4.74
CA TYR A 60 9.00 -10.22 3.75
C TYR A 60 8.14 -11.48 3.89
N ASP A 61 7.53 -11.96 2.81
CA ASP A 61 6.88 -13.29 2.74
C ASP A 61 7.77 -14.31 2.02
N GLY A 62 8.67 -13.84 1.16
CA GLY A 62 9.60 -14.64 0.37
C GLY A 62 8.93 -15.47 -0.70
N GLN A 63 9.73 -16.34 -1.34
CA GLN A 63 9.28 -17.12 -2.49
C GLN A 63 8.03 -17.96 -2.21
N ALA A 64 7.95 -18.57 -1.02
CA ALA A 64 6.80 -19.38 -0.65
C ALA A 64 5.50 -18.57 -0.62
N GLY A 65 5.50 -17.41 0.05
CA GLY A 65 4.30 -16.55 0.06
C GLY A 65 4.02 -15.92 -1.29
N ASN A 66 5.05 -15.53 -2.05
CA ASN A 66 4.88 -14.99 -3.40
C ASN A 66 4.19 -15.99 -4.33
N ASN A 67 4.51 -17.29 -4.22
CA ASN A 67 3.84 -18.34 -4.99
C ASN A 67 2.35 -18.48 -4.64
N ASP A 68 1.95 -18.08 -3.43
CA ASP A 68 0.57 -18.03 -2.97
C ASP A 68 -0.10 -16.67 -3.28
N GLY A 69 0.57 -15.78 -4.00
CA GLY A 69 0.09 -14.43 -4.31
C GLY A 69 0.15 -13.45 -3.12
N ARG A 70 0.89 -13.80 -2.06
CA ARG A 70 1.15 -12.94 -0.90
C ARG A 70 2.47 -12.20 -1.11
N TYR A 71 2.39 -10.89 -1.24
CA TYR A 71 3.55 -10.02 -1.46
C TYR A 71 3.61 -8.99 -0.32
N SER A 72 4.69 -9.03 0.44
CA SER A 72 5.08 -8.06 1.47
C SER A 72 5.93 -6.92 0.88
N TYR A 73 6.12 -5.85 1.65
CA TYR A 73 6.75 -4.61 1.18
C TYR A 73 8.19 -4.76 0.65
N PHE A 74 8.99 -5.70 1.18
CA PHE A 74 10.36 -5.93 0.71
C PHE A 74 10.54 -7.23 -0.05
N ASP A 75 9.46 -7.87 -0.50
CA ASP A 75 9.58 -9.00 -1.43
C ASP A 75 10.11 -8.52 -2.79
N ASN A 76 10.88 -9.41 -3.44
CA ASN A 76 11.47 -9.14 -4.73
C ASN A 76 10.40 -8.87 -5.81
N GLY A 77 10.62 -7.85 -6.62
CA GLY A 77 9.74 -7.51 -7.75
C GLY A 77 8.43 -6.84 -7.32
N THR A 78 8.38 -6.26 -6.13
CA THR A 78 7.24 -5.44 -5.68
C THR A 78 7.45 -3.96 -6.01
N THR A 79 6.35 -3.25 -6.25
CA THR A 79 6.36 -1.80 -6.48
C THR A 79 6.91 -1.05 -5.27
N ALA A 80 6.55 -1.52 -4.06
CA ALA A 80 7.03 -0.98 -2.79
C ALA A 80 8.56 -1.03 -2.66
N GLN A 81 9.17 -2.20 -2.91
CA GLN A 81 10.61 -2.38 -2.84
C GLN A 81 11.33 -1.53 -3.89
N TYR A 82 10.80 -1.50 -5.12
CA TYR A 82 11.37 -0.72 -6.22
C TYR A 82 11.38 0.79 -5.94
N ASN A 83 10.25 1.32 -5.47
CA ASN A 83 10.13 2.74 -5.13
C ASN A 83 10.97 3.12 -3.89
N SER A 84 11.04 2.24 -2.89
CA SER A 84 11.93 2.44 -1.74
C SER A 84 13.40 2.52 -2.16
N ALA A 85 13.83 1.68 -3.11
CA ALA A 85 15.18 1.73 -3.65
C ALA A 85 15.45 3.05 -4.41
N LYS A 86 14.50 3.52 -5.22
CA LYS A 86 14.60 4.84 -5.89
C LYS A 86 14.74 5.98 -4.89
N ALA A 87 13.94 6.00 -3.84
CA ALA A 87 14.01 7.03 -2.80
C ALA A 87 15.39 7.02 -2.13
N ALA A 88 15.88 5.85 -1.73
CA ALA A 88 17.17 5.70 -1.07
C ALA A 88 18.37 6.08 -1.96
N MET A 89 18.25 5.91 -3.29
CA MET A 89 19.27 6.32 -4.26
C MET A 89 19.21 7.81 -4.64
N GLY A 90 18.32 8.60 -4.06
CA GLY A 90 18.16 10.03 -4.36
C GLY A 90 17.36 10.32 -5.63
N LEU A 91 16.61 9.33 -6.14
CA LEU A 91 15.72 9.46 -7.29
C LEU A 91 14.25 9.62 -6.88
N GLY A 92 13.99 10.22 -5.71
CA GLY A 92 12.65 10.36 -5.13
C GLY A 92 11.63 11.01 -6.06
N ASN A 93 12.06 11.99 -6.84
CA ASN A 93 11.25 12.67 -7.87
C ASN A 93 10.80 11.78 -9.05
N THR A 94 11.28 10.54 -9.14
CA THR A 94 10.91 9.57 -10.19
C THR A 94 9.98 8.47 -9.69
N ILE A 95 9.56 8.57 -8.43
CA ILE A 95 8.61 7.65 -7.81
C ILE A 95 7.20 8.11 -8.20
N PRO A 96 6.30 7.18 -8.62
CA PRO A 96 4.91 7.53 -8.83
C PRO A 96 4.25 7.88 -7.50
N GLU A 97 3.96 9.16 -7.31
CA GLU A 97 3.11 9.60 -6.21
C GLU A 97 1.67 9.19 -6.51
N ASP A 98 1.02 8.56 -5.54
CA ASP A 98 -0.31 7.98 -5.68
C ASP A 98 -1.21 8.57 -4.61
N ASP A 99 -2.50 8.74 -4.91
CA ASP A 99 -3.44 9.41 -4.01
C ASP A 99 -3.45 8.75 -2.62
N GLY A 100 -3.87 9.49 -1.59
CA GLY A 100 -3.89 9.01 -0.21
C GLY A 100 -4.63 7.66 -0.06
N PRO A 101 -4.34 6.88 1.01
CA PRO A 101 -4.84 5.51 1.16
C PRO A 101 -6.36 5.37 1.10
N PHE A 102 -7.13 6.39 1.48
CA PHE A 102 -8.60 6.39 1.32
C PHE A 102 -9.06 6.48 -0.14
N ASP A 103 -8.31 7.16 -1.00
CA ASP A 103 -8.59 7.19 -2.44
C ASP A 103 -8.22 5.83 -3.08
N ARG A 104 -7.10 5.22 -2.65
CA ARG A 104 -6.70 3.87 -3.06
C ARG A 104 -7.69 2.78 -2.61
N MET A 105 -8.21 2.89 -1.39
CA MET A 105 -9.28 2.01 -0.88
C MET A 105 -10.57 2.16 -1.66
N ARG A 106 -10.98 3.38 -2.03
CA ARG A 106 -12.17 3.60 -2.86
C ARG A 106 -12.04 2.94 -4.22
N GLN A 107 -10.84 2.98 -4.80
CA GLN A 107 -10.52 2.27 -6.04
C GLN A 107 -10.66 0.74 -5.85
N GLN A 108 -10.18 0.20 -4.74
CA GLN A 108 -10.39 -1.23 -4.41
C GLN A 108 -11.83 -1.61 -4.06
N THR A 109 -12.59 -0.72 -3.44
CA THR A 109 -13.99 -0.97 -3.06
C THR A 109 -14.87 -1.07 -4.30
N LYS A 110 -14.54 -0.34 -5.37
CA LYS A 110 -15.14 -0.54 -6.70
C LYS A 110 -14.82 -1.92 -7.29
N ASP A 111 -13.70 -2.51 -6.90
CA ASP A 111 -13.20 -3.77 -7.46
C ASP A 111 -13.50 -5.01 -6.58
N ASN A 112 -13.81 -4.89 -5.28
CA ASN A 112 -14.15 -6.03 -4.41
C ASN A 112 -15.01 -5.67 -3.17
N TRP A 113 -16.22 -6.22 -3.12
CA TRP A 113 -17.20 -6.14 -2.01
C TRP A 113 -16.75 -6.87 -0.72
N PHE A 114 -16.04 -7.99 -0.86
CA PHE A 114 -15.62 -8.83 0.28
C PHE A 114 -14.63 -8.14 1.24
N MET A 115 -13.87 -7.17 0.75
CA MET A 115 -12.90 -6.44 1.57
C MET A 115 -13.59 -5.42 2.47
N PHE A 116 -14.68 -4.80 2.02
CA PHE A 116 -15.41 -3.78 2.78
C PHE A 116 -16.06 -4.36 4.05
N GLU A 117 -16.75 -5.50 3.94
CA GLU A 117 -17.38 -6.17 5.09
C GLU A 117 -16.33 -6.66 6.11
N TRP A 118 -15.22 -7.21 5.62
CA TRP A 118 -14.12 -7.66 6.48
C TRP A 118 -13.39 -6.50 7.17
N GLN A 119 -13.21 -5.36 6.49
CA GLN A 119 -12.48 -4.18 7.00
C GLN A 119 -13.28 -3.32 7.98
N THR A 120 -14.61 -3.24 7.81
CA THR A 120 -15.46 -2.34 8.62
C THR A 120 -16.28 -3.08 9.68
N GLY A 121 -16.46 -4.40 9.54
CA GLY A 121 -17.39 -5.17 10.36
C GLY A 121 -18.86 -4.78 10.14
N LEU A 122 -19.15 -3.91 9.16
CA LEU A 122 -20.49 -3.52 8.77
C LEU A 122 -20.98 -4.43 7.65
N THR A 123 -22.26 -4.82 7.73
CA THR A 123 -22.97 -5.52 6.65
C THR A 123 -23.98 -4.54 6.05
N GLY A 124 -24.02 -4.44 4.73
CA GLY A 124 -24.95 -3.54 4.00
C GLY A 124 -24.25 -2.57 3.04
N ASP A 125 -24.97 -2.20 1.98
CA ASP A 125 -24.49 -1.33 0.90
C ASP A 125 -24.25 0.10 1.40
N PRO A 126 -23.02 0.64 1.36
CA PRO A 126 -22.71 2.00 1.82
C PRO A 126 -23.18 3.09 0.85
N THR A 127 -23.78 2.73 -0.28
CA THR A 127 -24.36 3.66 -1.26
C THR A 127 -25.87 3.85 -1.11
N LEU A 128 -26.50 3.15 -0.16
CA LEU A 128 -27.91 3.28 0.21
C LEU A 128 -28.10 4.08 1.51
#